data_AF-A0A1J5PYS4-F1
#
_entry.id   AF-A0A1J5PYS4-F1
#
_cell.length_a   1.000
_cell.length_b   1.000
_cell.length_c   1.000
_cell.angle_alpha   90.00
_cell.angle_beta   90.00
_cell.angle_gamma   90.00
#
_symmetry.space_group_name_H-M   'P 1'
#
loop_
_entity.id
_entity.type
_entity.pdbx_description
1 polymer ?
#
loop_
_entity_poly.entity_id
_entity_poly.type
_entity_poly.pdbx_seq_one_letter_code
_entity_poly.pdbx_strand_id
1 'polypeptide(L)'
;MNTATIVQKLWNYCNVLRDDGMSYGDYVEQLTYLLFLKMADERSRPPYSQPSPVPKSHDWPSLLWRDGDALFDHYRHTLEELGRQKGLLGLIFTKSQNKFQDPAKLRRLIVDLIDKETWVSMSADVKGDAYEGLLEKNAQDTKSGAGQYFTPHPLIQAVA
;
A
#
# COMPACT_ATOMS: atom_id res chain seq x y z
N MET A 1 5.60 18.58 3.87
CA MET A 1 6.70 17.85 3.21
C MET A 1 6.41 17.81 1.72
N ASN A 2 7.40 17.92 0.84
CA ASN A 2 7.17 17.82 -0.61
C ASN A 2 6.82 16.37 -0.96
N THR A 3 5.74 16.14 -1.71
CA THR A 3 5.30 14.79 -2.07
C THR A 3 6.38 13.97 -2.78
N ALA A 4 7.18 14.62 -3.64
CA ALA A 4 8.29 13.95 -4.33
C ALA A 4 9.23 13.23 -3.34
N THR A 5 9.41 13.78 -2.13
CA THR A 5 10.23 13.18 -1.08
C THR A 5 9.60 11.92 -0.49
N ILE A 6 8.27 11.86 -0.35
CA ILE A 6 7.56 10.67 0.16
C ILE A 6 7.66 9.53 -0.84
N VAL A 7 7.40 9.83 -2.12
CA VAL A 7 7.51 8.84 -3.21
C VAL A 7 8.93 8.28 -3.27
N GLN A 8 9.94 9.14 -3.16
CA GLN A 8 11.34 8.70 -3.14
C GLN A 8 11.66 7.81 -1.93
N LYS A 9 11.12 8.11 -0.74
CA LYS A 9 11.31 7.25 0.45
C LYS A 9 10.68 5.87 0.26
N LEU A 10 9.45 5.81 -0.25
CA LEU A 10 8.79 4.54 -0.57
C LEU A 10 9.57 3.75 -1.63
N TRP A 11 10.06 4.43 -2.66
CA TRP A 11 10.85 3.79 -3.70
C TRP A 11 12.18 3.24 -3.19
N ASN A 12 12.90 4.02 -2.36
CA ASN A 12 14.12 3.54 -1.72
C ASN A 12 13.87 2.31 -0.85
N TYR A 13 12.71 2.25 -0.19
CA TYR A 13 12.33 1.12 0.63
C TYR A 13 11.95 -0.11 -0.19
N CYS A 14 11.34 0.08 -1.36
CA CYS A 14 11.10 -1.00 -2.32
C CYS A 14 12.39 -1.74 -2.69
N ASN A 15 13.50 -1.02 -2.90
CA ASN A 15 14.78 -1.65 -3.23
C ASN A 15 15.29 -2.53 -2.07
N VAL A 16 15.12 -2.09 -0.82
CA VAL A 16 15.46 -2.89 0.37
C VAL A 16 14.64 -4.18 0.44
N LEU A 17 13.33 -4.11 0.13
CA LEU A 17 12.46 -5.28 0.12
C LEU A 17 12.75 -6.22 -1.07
N ARG A 18 13.26 -5.67 -2.18
CA ARG A 18 13.66 -6.44 -3.35
C ARG A 18 14.87 -7.32 -3.06
N ASP A 19 15.84 -6.81 -2.29
CA ASP A 19 17.01 -7.57 -1.88
C ASP A 19 16.64 -8.75 -0.97
N ASP A 20 15.49 -8.66 -0.30
CA ASP A 20 14.85 -9.74 0.49
C ASP A 20 14.03 -10.73 -0.36
N GLY A 21 13.95 -10.54 -1.68
CA GLY A 21 13.22 -11.42 -2.60
C GLY A 21 11.78 -11.02 -2.89
N MET A 22 11.30 -9.87 -2.41
CA MET A 22 9.98 -9.34 -2.79
C MET A 22 10.01 -8.81 -4.22
N SER A 23 9.06 -9.22 -5.06
CA SER A 23 8.93 -8.62 -6.41
C SER A 23 8.38 -7.20 -6.33
N TYR A 24 8.64 -6.36 -7.34
CA TYR A 24 8.04 -5.02 -7.41
C TYR A 24 6.50 -5.08 -7.42
N GLY A 25 5.92 -6.07 -8.09
CA GLY A 25 4.47 -6.27 -8.12
C GLY A 25 3.92 -6.58 -6.72
N ASP A 26 4.57 -7.49 -6.00
CA ASP A 26 4.21 -7.81 -4.61
C ASP A 26 4.35 -6.57 -3.72
N TYR A 27 5.41 -5.78 -3.88
CA TYR A 27 5.60 -4.54 -3.11
C TYR A 27 4.46 -3.55 -3.33
N VAL A 28 4.10 -3.29 -4.59
CA VAL A 28 3.01 -2.37 -4.93
C VAL A 28 1.68 -2.91 -4.39
N GLU A 29 1.43 -4.21 -4.48
CA GLU A 29 0.25 -4.85 -3.90
C GLU A 29 0.19 -4.63 -2.37
N GLN A 30 1.26 -4.94 -1.64
CA GLN A 30 1.31 -4.73 -0.19
C GLN A 30 1.15 -3.26 0.20
N LEU A 31 1.77 -2.35 -0.56
CA LEU A 31 1.60 -0.92 -0.36
C LEU A 31 0.15 -0.49 -0.59
N THR A 32 -0.55 -1.06 -1.58
CA THR A 32 -1.97 -0.83 -1.84
C THR A 32 -2.80 -1.10 -0.59
N TYR A 33 -2.60 -2.27 0.01
CA TYR A 33 -3.34 -2.72 1.19
C TYR A 33 -3.11 -1.81 2.39
N LEU A 34 -1.86 -1.48 2.67
CA LEU A 34 -1.51 -0.63 3.81
C LEU A 34 -2.02 0.80 3.62
N LEU A 35 -1.89 1.37 2.42
CA LEU A 35 -2.41 2.70 2.13
C LEU A 35 -3.94 2.75 2.23
N PHE A 36 -4.63 1.71 1.77
CA PHE A 36 -6.08 1.61 1.93
C PHE A 36 -6.46 1.64 3.42
N LEU A 37 -5.81 0.84 4.26
CA LEU A 37 -6.06 0.80 5.69
C LEU A 37 -5.76 2.14 6.36
N LYS A 38 -4.64 2.79 6.03
CA LYS A 38 -4.28 4.11 6.53
C LYS A 38 -5.31 5.17 6.16
N MET A 39 -5.73 5.21 4.89
CA MET A 39 -6.71 6.20 4.42
C MET A 39 -8.10 5.96 5.01
N ALA A 40 -8.50 4.70 5.21
CA ALA A 40 -9.75 4.36 5.87
C ALA A 40 -9.76 4.86 7.33
N ASP A 41 -8.66 4.66 8.06
CA ASP A 41 -8.48 5.18 9.42
C ASP A 41 -8.48 6.71 9.45
N GLU A 42 -7.73 7.39 8.57
CA GLU A 42 -7.70 8.86 8.50
C GLU A 42 -9.07 9.47 8.21
N ARG A 43 -9.86 8.87 7.31
CA ARG A 43 -11.22 9.32 7.01
C ARG A 43 -12.20 9.06 8.15
N SER A 44 -11.94 8.06 8.98
CA SER A 44 -12.77 7.76 10.15
C SER A 44 -12.59 8.74 11.30
N ARG A 45 -11.49 9.50 11.29
CA ARG A 45 -11.14 10.49 12.31
C ARG A 45 -11.64 11.88 11.91
N PRO A 46 -11.75 12.81 12.88
CA PRO A 46 -11.94 14.23 12.57
C PRO A 46 -10.83 14.73 11.62
N PRO A 47 -11.15 15.56 10.61
CA PRO A 47 -12.40 16.29 10.40
C PRO A 47 -13.50 15.52 9.62
N TYR A 48 -13.19 14.37 9.03
CA TYR A 48 -14.09 13.70 8.09
C TYR A 48 -15.14 12.84 8.78
N SER A 49 -14.78 12.16 9.87
CA SER A 49 -15.67 11.31 10.71
C SER A 49 -16.54 10.33 9.91
N GLN A 50 -16.00 9.77 8.82
CA GLN A 50 -16.72 8.86 7.95
C GLN A 50 -16.77 7.45 8.56
N PRO A 51 -17.84 6.67 8.33
CA PRO A 51 -17.85 5.27 8.72
C PRO A 51 -16.71 4.51 8.05
N SER A 52 -15.83 3.90 8.85
CA SER A 52 -14.79 3.02 8.32
C SER A 52 -15.43 1.70 7.86
N PRO A 53 -15.13 1.23 6.63
CA PRO A 53 -15.56 -0.09 6.19
C PRO A 53 -14.78 -1.22 6.90
N VAL A 54 -13.63 -0.90 7.50
CA VAL A 54 -12.71 -1.86 8.11
C VAL A 54 -13.15 -2.19 9.54
N PRO A 55 -13.24 -3.48 9.93
CA PRO A 55 -13.54 -3.87 11.32
C PRO A 55 -12.48 -3.35 12.30
N LYS A 56 -12.90 -2.85 13.47
CA LYS A 56 -11.99 -2.30 14.50
C LYS A 56 -10.89 -3.25 14.98
N SER A 57 -11.10 -4.56 14.91
CA SER A 57 -10.06 -5.52 15.30
C SER A 57 -8.93 -5.64 14.28
N HIS A 58 -9.13 -5.15 13.05
CA HIS A 58 -8.21 -5.24 11.91
C HIS A 58 -7.98 -3.87 11.27
N ASP A 59 -8.17 -2.79 12.03
CA ASP A 59 -7.97 -1.42 11.59
C ASP A 59 -6.49 -0.99 11.68
N TRP A 60 -6.18 0.20 11.17
CA TRP A 60 -4.81 0.72 11.21
C TRP A 60 -4.22 0.81 12.63
N PRO A 61 -4.93 1.33 13.65
CA PRO A 61 -4.48 1.28 15.04
C PRO A 61 -4.09 -0.12 15.52
N SER A 62 -4.86 -1.15 15.15
CA SER A 62 -4.58 -2.52 15.56
C SER A 62 -3.23 -3.05 15.05
N LEU A 63 -2.75 -2.55 13.90
CA LEU A 63 -1.42 -2.85 13.37
C LEU A 63 -0.32 -2.10 14.14
N LEU A 64 -0.54 -0.84 14.50
CA LEU A 64 0.45 -0.01 15.18
C LEU A 64 0.81 -0.49 16.59
N TRP A 65 -0.16 -1.07 17.30
CA TRP A 65 0.03 -1.54 18.68
C TRP A 65 0.78 -2.88 18.79
N ARG A 66 1.12 -3.51 17.66
CA ARG A 66 1.81 -4.80 17.62
C ARG A 66 3.23 -4.63 17.07
N ASP A 67 4.09 -5.58 17.43
CA ASP A 67 5.49 -5.60 17.00
C ASP A 67 5.96 -7.05 16.75
N GLY A 68 7.07 -7.20 16.03
CA GLY A 68 7.67 -8.49 15.68
C GLY A 68 6.69 -9.48 15.08
N ASP A 69 6.77 -10.74 15.49
CA ASP A 69 5.94 -11.82 14.98
C ASP A 69 4.43 -11.56 15.20
N ALA A 70 4.07 -10.91 16.31
CA ALA A 70 2.68 -10.57 16.59
C ALA A 70 2.10 -9.57 15.60
N LEU A 71 2.91 -8.63 15.09
CA LEU A 71 2.52 -7.74 13.99
C LEU A 71 2.36 -8.53 12.69
N PHE A 72 3.31 -9.42 12.41
CA PHE A 72 3.34 -10.19 11.17
C PHE A 72 2.12 -11.12 11.03
N ASP A 73 1.80 -11.86 12.09
CA ASP A 73 0.62 -12.73 12.17
C ASP A 73 -0.68 -11.91 12.10
N HIS A 74 -0.72 -10.76 12.78
CA HIS A 74 -1.90 -9.90 12.77
C HIS A 74 -2.15 -9.29 11.38
N TYR A 75 -1.09 -8.88 10.68
CA TYR A 75 -1.22 -8.39 9.32
C TYR A 75 -1.73 -9.49 8.37
N ARG A 76 -1.24 -10.73 8.52
CA ARG A 76 -1.77 -11.88 7.76
C ARG A 76 -3.27 -12.09 8.02
N HIS A 77 -3.70 -12.14 9.27
CA HIS A 77 -5.12 -12.32 9.61
C HIS A 77 -5.98 -11.13 9.17
N THR A 78 -5.43 -9.91 9.19
CA THR A 78 -6.10 -8.71 8.66
C THR A 78 -6.40 -8.86 7.17
N LEU A 79 -5.42 -9.27 6.37
CA LEU A 79 -5.62 -9.51 4.92
C LEU A 79 -6.67 -10.59 4.66
N GLU A 80 -6.58 -11.71 5.38
CA GLU A 80 -7.54 -12.82 5.27
C GLU A 80 -8.97 -12.38 5.62
N GLU A 81 -9.16 -11.69 6.75
CA GLU A 81 -10.47 -11.24 7.19
C GLU A 81 -11.08 -10.21 6.23
N LEU A 82 -10.28 -9.27 5.75
CA LEU A 82 -10.73 -8.28 4.76
C LEU A 82 -11.08 -8.92 3.41
N GLY A 83 -10.32 -9.93 2.99
CA GLY A 83 -10.61 -10.70 1.78
C GLY A 83 -11.90 -11.52 1.86
N ARG A 84 -12.41 -11.82 3.07
CA ARG A 84 -13.69 -12.50 3.29
C ARG A 84 -14.89 -11.55 3.33
N GLN A 85 -14.66 -10.24 3.41
CA GLN A 85 -15.73 -9.25 3.41
C GLN A 85 -16.43 -9.17 2.04
N LYS A 86 -17.66 -8.67 2.05
CA LYS A 86 -18.42 -8.41 0.81
C LYS A 86 -18.15 -7.00 0.28
N GLY A 87 -18.49 -6.77 -0.98
CA GLY A 87 -18.38 -5.44 -1.60
C GLY A 87 -16.94 -5.03 -1.88
N LEU A 88 -16.64 -3.74 -1.74
CA LEU A 88 -15.35 -3.17 -2.13
C LEU A 88 -14.16 -3.78 -1.37
N LEU A 89 -14.31 -4.07 -0.07
CA LEU A 89 -13.24 -4.69 0.72
C LEU A 89 -12.88 -6.07 0.19
N GLY A 90 -13.89 -6.91 -0.04
CA GLY A 90 -13.68 -8.22 -0.65
C GLY A 90 -12.95 -8.10 -1.98
N LEU A 91 -13.38 -7.19 -2.87
CA LEU A 91 -12.74 -6.99 -4.17
C LEU A 91 -11.27 -6.58 -4.08
N ILE A 92 -10.92 -5.69 -3.14
CA ILE A 92 -9.53 -5.22 -2.98
C ILE A 92 -8.65 -6.31 -2.36
N PHE A 93 -9.16 -7.02 -1.35
CA PHE A 93 -8.38 -7.96 -0.54
C PHE A 93 -8.57 -9.43 -0.94
N THR A 94 -9.28 -9.72 -2.04
CA THR A 94 -9.54 -11.09 -2.49
C THR A 94 -8.23 -11.83 -2.70
N LYS A 95 -8.07 -12.97 -2.00
CA LYS A 95 -6.86 -13.81 -2.04
C LYS A 95 -5.55 -13.05 -1.72
N SER A 96 -5.66 -11.92 -1.02
CA SER A 96 -4.51 -11.18 -0.53
C SER A 96 -3.67 -12.06 0.41
N GLN A 97 -2.35 -11.93 0.30
CA GLN A 97 -1.39 -12.65 1.13
C GLN A 97 -0.30 -11.70 1.60
N ASN A 98 0.21 -11.93 2.80
CA ASN A 98 1.40 -11.24 3.26
C ASN A 98 2.61 -11.75 2.46
N LYS A 99 3.36 -10.84 1.83
CA LYS A 99 4.57 -11.12 1.05
C LYS A 99 5.87 -10.71 1.74
N PHE A 100 5.79 -10.06 2.90
CA PHE A 100 6.98 -9.70 3.68
C PHE A 100 7.65 -10.96 4.23
N GLN A 101 8.98 -10.97 4.27
CA GLN A 101 9.76 -12.04 4.89
C GLN A 101 10.23 -11.66 6.30
N ASP A 102 10.38 -10.36 6.56
CA ASP A 102 10.95 -9.82 7.79
C ASP A 102 9.92 -8.92 8.51
N PRO A 103 9.49 -9.29 9.73
CA PRO A 103 8.58 -8.48 10.54
C PRO A 103 9.08 -7.07 10.84
N ALA A 104 10.40 -6.88 11.00
CA ALA A 104 10.99 -5.57 11.24
C ALA A 104 10.83 -4.67 10.00
N LYS A 105 10.90 -5.25 8.80
CA LYS A 105 10.69 -4.49 7.57
C LYS A 105 9.23 -4.10 7.36
N LEU A 106 8.30 -5.02 7.65
CA LEU A 106 6.87 -4.70 7.67
C LEU A 106 6.59 -3.53 8.64
N ARG A 107 7.11 -3.62 9.87
CA ARG A 107 6.97 -2.56 10.87
C ARG A 107 7.52 -1.22 10.38
N ARG A 108 8.71 -1.21 9.81
CA ARG A 108 9.34 0.00 9.29
C ARG A 108 8.49 0.64 8.19
N LEU A 109 7.90 -0.15 7.29
CA LEU A 109 6.99 0.41 6.29
C LEU A 109 5.74 1.03 6.94
N ILE A 110 5.11 0.31 7.87
CA ILE A 110 3.89 0.77 8.55
C ILE A 110 4.17 2.03 9.37
N VAL A 111 5.09 1.95 10.32
CA VAL A 111 5.31 2.97 11.37
C VAL A 111 6.19 4.11 10.88
N ASP A 112 7.27 3.80 10.13
CA ASP A 112 8.27 4.82 9.79
C ASP A 112 8.03 5.51 8.46
N LEU A 113 7.26 4.91 7.55
CA LEU A 113 7.01 5.46 6.22
C LEU A 113 5.56 5.87 6.01
N ILE A 114 4.59 5.00 6.32
CA ILE A 114 3.18 5.29 6.04
C ILE A 114 2.53 6.10 7.16
N ASP A 115 2.74 5.72 8.43
CA ASP A 115 2.04 6.32 9.57
C ASP A 115 2.41 7.80 9.81
N LYS A 116 3.66 8.17 9.49
CA LYS A 116 4.19 9.53 9.66
C LYS A 116 3.61 10.56 8.68
N GLU A 117 2.92 10.10 7.64
CA GLU A 117 2.36 10.95 6.60
C GLU A 117 0.83 11.00 6.68
N THR A 118 0.24 12.12 6.26
CA THR A 118 -1.22 12.28 6.18
C THR A 118 -1.66 12.12 4.72
N TRP A 119 -2.11 10.91 4.38
CA TRP A 119 -2.38 10.54 3.00
C TRP A 119 -3.63 11.21 2.47
N VAL A 120 -4.72 11.28 3.25
CA VAL A 120 -6.00 11.88 2.83
C VAL A 120 -5.85 13.34 2.42
N SER A 121 -4.94 14.10 3.03
CA SER A 121 -4.67 15.51 2.66
C SER A 121 -3.85 15.70 1.38
N MET A 122 -3.20 14.65 0.86
CA MET A 122 -2.50 14.72 -0.43
C MET A 122 -3.56 14.77 -1.55
N SER A 123 -3.36 15.64 -2.54
CA SER A 123 -4.29 15.75 -3.67
C SER A 123 -4.39 14.42 -4.43
N ALA A 124 -5.53 14.20 -5.09
CA ALA A 124 -5.77 12.98 -5.86
C ALA A 124 -4.72 12.78 -6.95
N ASP A 125 -4.37 13.86 -7.67
CA ASP A 125 -3.33 13.88 -8.70
C ASP A 125 -1.99 13.42 -8.15
N VAL A 126 -1.63 13.91 -6.96
CA VAL A 126 -0.37 13.60 -6.30
C VAL A 126 -0.29 12.14 -5.84
N LYS A 127 -1.42 11.54 -5.44
CA LYS A 127 -1.49 10.10 -5.14
C LYS A 127 -1.42 9.28 -6.42
N GLY A 128 -2.10 9.74 -7.47
CA GLY A 128 -2.06 9.16 -8.82
C GLY A 128 -0.64 9.12 -9.33
N ASP A 129 0.04 10.27 -9.40
CA ASP A 129 1.44 10.41 -9.83
C ASP A 129 2.39 9.53 -9.02
N ALA A 130 2.20 9.46 -7.70
CA ALA A 130 2.98 8.59 -6.83
C ALA A 130 2.79 7.11 -7.18
N TYR A 131 1.55 6.68 -7.40
CA TYR A 131 1.20 5.31 -7.74
C TYR A 131 1.65 4.94 -9.14
N GLU A 132 1.40 5.81 -10.10
CA GLU A 132 1.79 5.66 -11.48
C GLU A 132 3.30 5.65 -11.62
N GLY A 133 4.03 6.50 -10.89
CA GLY A 133 5.49 6.44 -10.86
C GLY A 133 6.02 5.10 -10.35
N LEU A 134 5.34 4.47 -9.37
CA LEU A 134 5.68 3.13 -8.92
C LEU A 134 5.36 2.06 -9.97
N LEU A 135 4.22 2.17 -10.65
CA LEU A 135 3.80 1.25 -11.72
C LEU A 135 4.66 1.38 -12.98
N GLU A 136 4.99 2.59 -13.41
CA GLU A 136 5.83 2.88 -14.58
C GLU A 136 7.24 2.32 -14.35
N LYS A 137 7.81 2.55 -13.17
CA LYS A 137 9.11 1.95 -12.79
C LYS A 137 9.05 0.43 -12.78
N ASN A 138 7.95 -0.16 -12.31
CA ASN A 138 7.74 -1.61 -12.36
C ASN A 138 7.64 -2.11 -13.81
N ALA A 139 6.92 -1.41 -14.68
CA ALA A 139 6.77 -1.75 -16.10
C ALA A 139 8.08 -1.61 -16.90
N GLN A 140 8.93 -0.65 -16.53
CA GLN A 140 10.25 -0.44 -17.15
C GLN A 140 11.30 -1.46 -16.70
N ASP A 141 11.10 -2.14 -15.56
CA ASP A 141 11.98 -3.23 -15.13
C ASP A 141 11.65 -4.51 -15.91
N THR A 142 12.33 -4.68 -17.05
CA THR A 142 12.25 -5.82 -17.98
C THR A 142 12.44 -7.20 -17.33
N LYS A 143 12.97 -7.27 -16.10
CA LYS A 143 13.09 -8.53 -15.35
C LYS A 143 11.81 -8.95 -14.63
N SER A 144 10.84 -8.05 -14.44
CA SER A 144 9.65 -8.29 -13.62
C SER A 144 8.41 -8.76 -14.40
N GLY A 145 8.44 -8.71 -15.74
CA GLY A 145 7.32 -9.14 -16.59
C GLY A 145 6.06 -8.26 -16.52
N ALA A 146 6.08 -7.15 -15.78
CA ALA A 146 4.91 -6.31 -15.50
C ALA A 146 4.50 -5.36 -16.63
N GLY A 147 5.34 -5.18 -17.66
CA GLY A 147 5.03 -4.34 -18.84
C GLY A 147 3.81 -4.80 -19.65
N GLN A 148 3.23 -5.96 -19.33
CA GLN A 148 2.04 -6.52 -19.96
C GLN A 148 0.73 -5.88 -19.44
N TYR A 149 0.77 -5.24 -18.26
CA TYR A 149 -0.40 -4.64 -17.60
C TYR A 149 -0.39 -3.11 -17.64
N PHE A 150 0.63 -2.51 -18.24
CA PHE A 150 0.84 -1.07 -18.28
C PHE A 150 0.70 -0.53 -19.71
N THR A 151 -0.17 0.47 -19.89
CA THR A 151 -0.25 1.25 -21.13
C THR A 151 0.33 2.65 -20.86
N PRO A 152 1.37 3.10 -21.58
CA PRO A 152 1.97 4.41 -21.34
C PRO A 152 0.99 5.57 -21.54
N HIS A 153 1.05 6.56 -20.64
CA HIS A 153 0.19 7.76 -20.70
C HIS A 153 0.22 8.53 -22.03
N PRO A 154 1.37 8.71 -22.71
CA PRO A 154 1.40 9.38 -24.02
C PRO A 154 0.56 8.66 -25.08
N LEU A 155 0.41 7.33 -24.96
CA LEU A 155 -0.43 6.53 -25.85
C LEU A 155 -1.92 6.65 -25.50
N ILE A 156 -2.27 6.71 -24.20
CA ILE A 156 -3.66 6.93 -23.76
C ILE A 156 -4.14 8.32 -24.20
N GLN A 157 -3.32 9.35 -23.99
CA GLN A 157 -3.64 10.74 -24.35
C GLN A 157 -3.70 10.98 -25.86
N ALA A 158 -3.04 10.16 -26.67
CA ALA A 158 -3.10 10.25 -28.13
C ALA A 158 -4.36 9.57 -28.72
N VAL A 159 -5.02 8.71 -27.95
CA VAL A 159 -6.18 7.92 -28.39
C VAL A 159 -7.50 8.43 -27.77
N ALA A 160 -7.43 9.10 -26.62
CA ALA A 160 -8.57 9.74 -25.93
C ALA A 160 -8.90 11.12 -26.52
#